data_AF-A0A2U8JC14-F1
#
_entry.id   AF-A0A2U8JC14-F1
#
_cell.length_a   1.000
_cell.length_b   1.000
_cell.length_c   1.000
_cell.angle_alpha   90.00
_cell.angle_beta   90.00
_cell.angle_gamma   90.00
#
_symmetry.space_group_name_H-M   'P 1'
#
loop_
_entity.id
_entity.type
_entity.pdbx_description
1 polymer ?
#
loop_
_entity_poly.entity_id
_entity_poly.type
_entity_poly.pdbx_seq_one_letter_code
_entity_poly.pdbx_strand_id
1 'polypeptide(L)' 'SLLPREEFCKLGLHTLPRKDITFQEAIKIHYLWRDYVRESLGLRPGDSIPSVSDKSYTPFTKLLVRTDLHGAKIEV' A
#
# COMPACT_ATOMS: atom_id res chain seq x y z
N SER A 1 19.60 2.98 -17.10
CA SER A 1 21.00 3.38 -16.79
C SER A 1 21.39 2.78 -15.47
N LEU A 2 22.55 2.13 -15.37
CA LEU A 2 23.09 1.66 -14.09
C LEU A 2 23.66 2.86 -13.33
N LEU A 3 23.20 3.07 -12.09
CA LEU A 3 23.76 4.08 -11.21
C LEU A 3 25.22 3.75 -10.88
N PRO A 4 26.14 4.73 -10.88
CA PRO A 4 27.49 4.55 -10.35
C PRO A 4 27.46 4.02 -8.90
N ARG A 5 28.45 3.21 -8.52
CA ARG A 5 28.52 2.57 -7.19
C ARG A 5 28.34 3.56 -6.03
N GLU A 6 28.88 4.77 -6.15
CA GLU A 6 28.77 5.80 -5.12
C GLU A 6 27.32 6.28 -4.93
N GLU A 7 26.61 6.52 -6.02
CA GLU A 7 25.19 6.90 -6.00
C GLU A 7 24.33 5.74 -5.50
N PHE A 8 24.65 4.51 -5.88
CA PHE A 8 23.99 3.31 -5.37
C PHE A 8 24.16 3.14 -3.85
N CYS A 9 25.36 3.42 -3.32
CA CYS A 9 25.63 3.36 -1.87
C CYS A 9 24.84 4.43 -1.09
N LYS A 10 24.64 5.63 -1.65
CA LYS A 10 23.86 6.70 -1.02
C LYS A 10 22.37 6.36 -0.87
N LEU A 11 21.85 5.42 -1.66
CA LEU A 11 20.45 4.98 -1.59
C LEU A 11 20.13 4.15 -0.33
N GLY A 12 21.14 3.64 0.40
CA GLY A 12 20.91 2.91 1.65
C GLY A 12 20.15 1.57 1.48
N LEU A 13 20.00 1.06 0.25
CA LEU A 13 19.20 -0.12 -0.10
C LEU A 13 19.65 -1.41 0.61
N HIS A 14 20.86 -1.41 1.19
CA HIS A 14 21.45 -2.55 1.92
C HIS A 14 22.08 -2.14 3.26
N THR A 15 21.82 -0.92 3.74
CA THR A 15 22.29 -0.52 5.07
C THR A 15 21.31 -1.00 6.13
N LEU A 16 21.77 -1.77 7.11
CA LEU A 16 20.97 -2.06 8.31
C LEU A 16 20.57 -0.74 8.96
N PRO A 17 19.27 -0.42 9.06
CA PRO A 17 18.85 0.84 9.64
C PRO A 17 19.29 0.90 11.10
N ARG A 18 19.93 1.99 11.51
CA ARG A 18 20.31 2.20 12.92
C ARG A 18 19.09 2.48 13.82
N LYS A 19 17.95 2.82 13.20
CA LYS A 19 16.62 2.95 13.80
C LYS A 19 15.62 2.35 12.82
N ASP A 20 15.05 1.21 13.19
CA ASP A 20 13.93 0.63 12.47
C ASP A 20 12.62 1.25 12.91
N ILE A 21 11.62 1.22 12.03
CA ILE A 21 10.25 1.58 12.38
C ILE A 21 9.71 0.57 13.39
N THR A 22 9.16 1.05 14.50
CA THR A 22 8.46 0.18 15.44
C THR A 22 7.11 -0.23 14.87
N PHE A 23 6.55 -1.33 15.35
CA PHE A 23 5.18 -1.72 14.97
C PHE A 23 4.15 -0.61 15.26
N GLN A 24 4.32 0.13 16.36
CA GLN A 24 3.44 1.24 16.75
C GLN A 24 3.53 2.45 15.81
N GLU A 25 4.63 2.59 15.08
CA GLU A 25 4.76 3.59 14.02
C GLU A 25 4.21 3.05 12.71
N ALA A 26 4.49 1.78 12.37
CA ALA A 26 3.98 1.14 11.16
C ALA A 26 2.44 1.07 11.14
N ILE A 27 1.79 0.85 12.29
CA ILE A 27 0.33 0.79 12.36
C ILE A 27 -0.33 2.14 12.01
N LYS A 28 0.35 3.27 12.24
CA LYS A 28 -0.15 4.59 11.83
C LYS A 28 -0.18 4.71 10.30
N ILE A 29 0.85 4.19 9.64
CA ILE A 29 0.91 4.12 8.17
C ILE A 29 -0.23 3.24 7.64
N HIS A 30 -0.51 2.12 8.30
CA HIS A 30 -1.63 1.25 7.95
C HIS A 30 -2.99 1.96 8.04
N TYR A 31 -3.22 2.76 9.09
CA TYR A 31 -4.47 3.54 9.21
C TYR A 31 -4.60 4.61 8.12
N LEU A 32 -3.51 5.31 7.80
CA LEU A 32 -3.50 6.24 6.67
C LEU A 32 -3.83 5.53 5.35
N TRP A 33 -3.22 4.37 5.11
CA TRP A 33 -3.50 3.56 3.92
C TRP A 33 -4.95 3.10 3.84
N ARG A 34 -5.57 2.72 4.98
CA ARG A 34 -6.99 2.33 5.02
C ARG A 34 -7.93 3.45 4.60
N ASP A 35 -7.63 4.68 4.99
CA ASP A 35 -8.45 5.83 4.64
C ASP A 35 -8.22 6.22 3.16
N TYR A 36 -6.96 6.23 2.72
CA TYR A 36 -6.59 6.42 1.32
C TYR A 36 -7.27 5.42 0.37
N VAL A 37 -7.23 4.12 0.69
CA VAL A 37 -7.79 3.09 -0.19
C VAL A 37 -9.32 3.19 -0.22
N ARG A 38 -9.95 3.55 0.90
CA ARG A 38 -11.40 3.80 0.97
C ARG A 38 -11.79 4.95 0.04
N GLU A 39 -11.10 6.09 0.15
CA GLU A 39 -11.33 7.25 -0.71
C GLU A 39 -11.07 6.95 -2.18
N SER A 40 -9.98 6.25 -2.48
CA SER A 40 -9.59 5.85 -3.85
C SER A 40 -10.61 4.93 -4.52
N LEU A 41 -11.30 4.10 -3.72
CA LEU A 41 -12.36 3.21 -4.18
C LEU A 41 -13.75 3.87 -4.14
N GLY A 42 -13.86 5.12 -3.68
CA GLY A 42 -15.13 5.84 -3.54
C GLY A 42 -16.06 5.24 -2.49
N LEU A 43 -15.54 4.48 -1.53
CA LEU A 43 -16.31 3.76 -0.51
C LEU A 43 -16.71 4.69 0.64
N ARG A 44 -17.95 4.56 1.08
CA ARG A 44 -18.53 5.26 2.23
C ARG A 44 -18.84 4.29 3.37
N PRO A 45 -19.00 4.78 4.62
CA PRO A 45 -19.47 3.94 5.71
C PRO A 45 -20.81 3.27 5.37
N GLY A 46 -20.85 1.93 5.43
CA GLY A 46 -22.02 1.13 5.09
C GLY A 46 -22.01 0.53 3.68
N ASP A 47 -21.10 0.95 2.80
CA ASP A 47 -20.97 0.34 1.48
C ASP A 47 -20.45 -1.10 1.59
N SER A 48 -21.00 -1.97 0.73
CA SER A 48 -20.54 -3.35 0.56
C SER A 48 -19.53 -3.45 -0.58
N ILE A 49 -18.48 -4.24 -0.38
CA ILE A 49 -17.55 -4.62 -1.45
C ILE A 49 -18.27 -5.62 -2.39
N PRO A 50 -18.16 -5.48 -3.72
CA PRO A 50 -18.75 -6.43 -4.66
C PRO A 50 -18.28 -7.87 -4.41
N SER A 51 -19.19 -8.84 -4.53
CA SER A 51 -18.84 -10.26 -4.57
C SER A 51 -18.11 -10.60 -5.86
N VAL A 52 -17.26 -11.63 -5.86
CA VAL A 52 -16.57 -12.14 -7.06
C VAL A 52 -17.52 -12.53 -8.20
N SER A 53 -18.77 -12.87 -7.87
CA SER A 53 -19.83 -13.19 -8.82
C SER A 53 -20.49 -11.96 -9.45
N ASP A 54 -20.30 -10.78 -8.87
CA ASP A 54 -20.98 -9.57 -9.29
C ASP A 54 -20.30 -8.95 -10.50
N LYS A 55 -21.09 -8.45 -11.45
CA LYS A 55 -20.56 -7.74 -12.63
C LYS A 55 -19.73 -6.50 -12.26
N SER A 56 -19.98 -5.90 -11.10
CA SER A 56 -19.24 -4.76 -10.56
C SER A 56 -17.87 -5.13 -9.97
N TYR A 57 -17.57 -6.42 -9.78
CA TYR A 57 -16.30 -6.88 -9.24
C TYR A 57 -15.10 -6.53 -10.13
N THR A 58 -15.23 -6.73 -11.44
CA THR A 58 -14.13 -6.44 -12.39
C THR A 58 -13.78 -4.95 -12.43
N PRO A 59 -14.73 -4.01 -12.56
CA PRO A 59 -14.42 -2.58 -12.43
C PRO A 59 -13.79 -2.21 -11.08
N PHE A 60 -14.31 -2.78 -9.98
CA PHE A 60 -13.81 -2.51 -8.64
C PHE A 60 -12.35 -2.97 -8.46
N THR A 61 -12.04 -4.20 -8.88
CA THR A 61 -10.67 -4.72 -8.79
C THR A 61 -9.70 -3.96 -9.69
N LYS A 62 -10.14 -3.47 -10.86
CA LYS A 62 -9.33 -2.57 -11.71
C LYS A 62 -8.98 -1.24 -11.03
N LEU A 63 -9.85 -0.72 -10.17
CA LEU A 63 -9.52 0.46 -9.35
C LEU A 63 -8.53 0.07 -8.26
N LEU A 64 -8.76 -1.04 -7.54
CA LEU A 64 -7.87 -1.51 -6.49
C LEU A 64 -6.43 -1.73 -6.98
N VAL A 65 -6.22 -2.39 -8.12
CA VAL A 65 -4.86 -2.65 -8.66
C VAL A 65 -4.13 -1.38 -9.11
N ARG A 66 -4.83 -0.24 -9.24
CA ARG A 66 -4.23 1.07 -9.54
C ARG A 66 -3.89 1.86 -8.28
N THR A 67 -4.36 1.42 -7.11
CA THR A 67 -4.03 2.05 -5.84
C THR A 67 -2.62 1.69 -5.40
N ASP A 68 -2.02 2.57 -4.62
CA ASP A 68 -0.77 2.27 -3.93
C ASP A 68 -1.03 1.28 -2.76
N LEU A 69 -0.20 0.25 -2.65
CA LEU A 69 -0.25 -0.77 -1.61
C LEU A 69 0.80 -0.58 -0.50
N HIS A 70 1.61 0.48 -0.53
CA HIS A 70 2.50 0.82 0.58
C HIS A 70 1.67 1.08 1.86
N GLY A 71 1.90 0.28 2.90
CA GLY A 71 1.12 0.32 4.15
C GLY A 71 -0.05 -0.67 4.22
N ALA A 72 -0.30 -1.43 3.15
CA ALA A 72 -1.25 -2.53 3.17
C ALA A 72 -0.78 -3.65 4.12
N LYS A 73 -1.72 -4.25 4.86
CA LYS A 73 -1.46 -5.52 5.55
C LYS A 73 -1.62 -6.65 4.53
N ILE A 74 -0.58 -7.47 4.37
CA ILE A 74 -0.56 -8.61 3.47
C ILE A 74 -0.46 -9.88 4.31
N GLU A 75 -1.20 -10.91 3.92
CA GLU A 75 -1.14 -12.27 4.45
C GLU A 75 -0.91 -13.21 3.26
N VAL A 76 0.01 -14.16 3.41
CA VAL A 76 0.45 -15.09 2.34
C VAL A 76 -0.13 -16.47 2.59
#